data_AF-A0A9E4YBW4-F1
#
_entry.id   AF-A0A9E4YBW4-F1
#
_cell.length_a   1.000
_cell.length_b   1.000
_cell.length_c   1.000
_cell.angle_alpha   90.00
_cell.angle_beta   90.00
_cell.angle_gamma   90.00
#
_symmetry.space_group_name_H-M   'P 1'
#
loop_
_entity.id
_entity.type
_entity.pdbx_description
1 polymer ?
#
loop_
_entity_poly.entity_id
_entity_poly.type
_entity_poly.pdbx_seq_one_letter_code
_entity_poly.pdbx_strand_id
1 'polypeptide(L)'
;MTSAQKRDPALAGYWRSPWPCEDGGPRRTQAPASDFALDLKPGEKLAAHSRNVMVACMTILRERGEVYVQGHLGGVGSDATSWVERIDPESLEPLKKSPALPAGPFWPGGVAAHTNGSLYVTFGRY
;
A
#
# COMPACT_ATOMS: atom_id res chain seq x y z
N MET A 1 -12.57 18.26 -17.28
CA MET A 1 -11.86 17.34 -16.36
C MET A 1 -12.85 16.24 -16.01
N THR A 2 -12.62 15.02 -16.51
CA THR A 2 -13.47 13.87 -16.16
C THR A 2 -13.32 13.64 -14.67
N SER A 3 -14.46 13.51 -13.97
CA SER A 3 -14.49 13.12 -12.56
C SER A 3 -13.68 11.83 -12.42
N ALA A 4 -12.52 11.92 -11.75
CA ALA A 4 -11.85 10.73 -11.26
C ALA A 4 -12.90 10.01 -10.41
N GLN A 5 -13.29 8.80 -10.82
CA GLN A 5 -14.30 8.01 -10.11
C GLN A 5 -13.85 7.90 -8.65
N LYS A 6 -14.48 8.67 -7.75
CA LYS A 6 -14.28 8.53 -6.31
C LYS A 6 -14.58 7.08 -5.97
N ARG A 7 -13.59 6.38 -5.43
CA ARG A 7 -13.81 5.01 -4.95
C ARG A 7 -14.75 5.09 -3.75
N ASP A 8 -15.75 4.21 -3.73
CA ASP A 8 -16.57 4.03 -2.54
C ASP A 8 -15.65 3.52 -1.40
N PRO A 9 -15.54 4.23 -0.27
CA PRO A 9 -14.74 3.78 0.87
C PRO A 9 -15.33 2.52 1.55
N ALA A 10 -16.56 2.12 1.22
CA ALA A 10 -17.23 0.94 1.75
C ALA A 10 -17.30 -0.20 0.71
N LEU A 11 -16.13 -0.67 0.24
CA LEU A 11 -16.07 -1.91 -0.52
C LEU A 11 -16.34 -3.09 0.43
N ALA A 12 -17.38 -3.88 0.18
CA ALA A 12 -17.70 -5.05 0.99
C ALA A 12 -16.48 -5.98 1.15
N GLY A 13 -16.21 -6.41 2.37
CA GLY A 13 -15.04 -7.24 2.71
C GLY A 13 -13.76 -6.46 3.02
N TYR A 14 -13.60 -5.22 2.55
CA TYR A 14 -12.42 -4.41 2.83
C TYR A 14 -12.57 -3.59 4.12
N TRP A 15 -11.46 -3.36 4.81
CA TRP A 15 -11.43 -2.46 5.95
C TRP A 15 -11.94 -1.08 5.54
N ARG A 16 -12.67 -0.41 6.44
CA ARG A 16 -13.21 0.93 6.18
C ARG A 16 -12.12 1.98 6.36
N SER A 17 -11.24 2.11 5.35
CA SER A 17 -10.16 3.08 5.32
C SER A 17 -10.12 3.85 3.98
N PRO A 18 -9.36 4.95 3.89
CA PRO A 18 -9.23 5.69 2.63
C PRO A 18 -8.49 4.92 1.52
N TRP A 19 -7.75 3.87 1.89
CA TRP A 19 -6.92 3.07 0.99
C TRP A 19 -6.73 1.64 1.53
N PRO A 20 -7.77 0.79 1.55
CA PRO A 20 -7.69 -0.52 2.20
C PRO A 20 -7.00 -1.58 1.34
N CYS A 21 -6.74 -1.27 0.07
CA CYS A 21 -6.16 -2.20 -0.89
C CYS A 21 -5.33 -1.45 -1.94
N GLU A 22 -4.15 -1.98 -2.25
CA GLU A 22 -3.35 -1.60 -3.42
C GLU A 22 -2.97 -2.87 -4.18
N ASP A 23 -3.09 -2.82 -5.51
CA ASP A 23 -2.69 -3.89 -6.40
C ASP A 23 -1.94 -3.35 -7.63
N GLY A 24 -1.29 -4.26 -8.35
CA GLY A 24 -0.62 -3.95 -9.60
C GLY A 24 -1.56 -3.70 -10.80
N GLY A 25 -2.88 -3.63 -10.60
CA GLY A 25 -3.89 -3.58 -11.66
C GLY A 25 -3.87 -2.28 -12.48
N PRO A 26 -4.49 -2.27 -13.68
CA PRO A 26 -4.27 -1.25 -14.71
C PRO A 26 -4.75 0.16 -14.33
N ARG A 27 -5.53 0.32 -13.26
CA ARG A 27 -6.03 1.64 -12.86
C ARG A 27 -4.98 2.46 -12.12
N ARG A 28 -4.13 1.84 -11.28
CA ARG A 28 -3.11 2.44 -10.38
C ARG A 28 -3.30 3.94 -10.10
N THR A 29 -4.50 4.39 -9.75
CA THR A 29 -4.80 5.83 -9.82
C THR A 29 -4.09 6.59 -8.70
N GLN A 30 -3.62 5.89 -7.65
CA GLN A 30 -3.01 6.47 -6.45
C GLN A 30 -3.84 7.64 -5.87
N ALA A 31 -5.15 7.67 -6.19
CA ALA A 31 -6.07 8.74 -5.85
C ALA A 31 -6.90 8.33 -4.61
N PRO A 32 -6.81 9.07 -3.49
CA PRO A 32 -7.56 8.74 -2.28
C PRO A 32 -9.06 8.72 -2.57
N ALA A 33 -9.80 7.88 -1.85
CA ALA A 33 -11.27 7.81 -1.96
C ALA A 33 -11.99 9.09 -1.46
N SER A 34 -11.25 10.04 -0.87
CA SER A 34 -11.75 11.26 -0.23
C SER A 34 -11.55 12.52 -1.08
N ASP A 35 -12.19 13.61 -0.68
CA ASP A 35 -11.97 14.98 -1.18
C ASP A 35 -10.64 15.60 -0.69
N PHE A 36 -9.63 14.78 -0.42
CA PHE A 36 -8.36 15.28 0.09
C PHE A 36 -7.64 16.08 -1.01
N ALA A 37 -7.24 17.30 -0.65
CA ALA A 37 -6.32 18.12 -1.41
C ALA A 37 -5.27 18.66 -0.46
N LEU A 38 -4.02 18.80 -0.94
CA LEU A 38 -2.97 19.45 -0.17
C LEU A 38 -3.25 20.95 0.09
N ASP A 39 -4.17 21.54 -0.69
CA ASP A 39 -4.67 22.93 -0.56
C ASP A 39 -3.59 24.01 -0.36
N LEU A 40 -2.44 23.84 -1.03
CA LEU A 40 -1.30 24.73 -0.92
C LEU A 40 -1.65 26.17 -1.30
N LYS A 41 -1.22 27.11 -0.45
CA LYS A 41 -1.37 28.56 -0.65
C LYS A 41 -0.09 29.18 -1.21
N PRO A 42 -0.18 30.40 -1.80
CA PRO A 42 1.00 31.11 -2.27
C PRO A 42 2.04 31.27 -1.16
N GLY A 43 3.28 30.84 -1.44
CA GLY A 43 4.40 30.89 -0.49
C GLY A 43 4.58 29.65 0.38
N GLU A 44 3.63 28.72 0.40
CA GLU A 44 3.78 27.45 1.12
C GLU A 44 4.69 26.47 0.37
N LYS A 45 5.36 25.60 1.13
CA LYS A 45 6.28 24.58 0.61
C LYS A 45 5.90 23.21 1.13
N LEU A 46 6.00 22.21 0.26
CA LEU A 46 5.93 20.82 0.67
C LEU A 46 7.30 20.33 1.16
N ALA A 47 7.28 19.56 2.23
CA ALA A 47 8.38 18.71 2.64
C ALA A 47 7.95 17.26 2.46
N ALA A 48 8.87 16.41 2.02
CA ALA A 48 8.66 14.97 1.95
C ALA A 48 9.72 14.29 2.82
N HIS A 49 9.28 13.36 3.66
CA HIS A 49 10.15 12.43 4.35
C HIS A 49 10.15 11.12 3.55
N SER A 50 11.32 10.55 3.29
CA SER A 50 11.46 9.30 2.55
C SER A 50 12.49 8.41 3.21
N ARG A 51 12.22 7.10 3.18
CA ARG A 51 13.12 6.05 3.62
C ARG A 51 13.32 5.08 2.47
N ASN A 52 14.58 4.73 2.21
CA ASN A 52 14.89 3.68 1.25
C ASN A 52 14.50 2.31 1.83
N VAL A 53 13.81 1.52 1.02
CA VAL A 53 13.44 0.16 1.35
C VAL A 53 13.63 -0.71 0.12
N MET A 54 14.07 -1.95 0.34
CA MET A 54 14.35 -2.86 -0.77
C MET A 54 13.06 -3.28 -1.45
N VAL A 55 12.87 -2.77 -2.67
CA VAL A 55 11.77 -3.09 -3.61
C VAL A 55 10.38 -3.07 -2.97
N ALA A 56 10.02 -1.94 -2.35
CA ALA A 56 8.63 -1.69 -1.95
C ALA A 56 7.71 -1.60 -3.17
N CYS A 57 6.56 -2.24 -3.07
CA CYS A 57 5.62 -2.41 -4.17
C CYS A 57 4.23 -1.84 -3.85
N MET A 58 3.72 -2.06 -2.63
CA MET A 58 2.35 -1.72 -2.25
C MET A 58 2.30 -1.05 -0.88
N THR A 59 1.39 -0.10 -0.72
CA THR A 59 1.07 0.60 0.53
C THR A 59 -0.43 0.59 0.78
N ILE A 60 -0.85 0.21 1.98
CA ILE A 60 -2.26 0.30 2.39
C ILE A 60 -2.43 1.00 3.73
N LEU A 61 -3.63 1.53 3.93
CA LEU A 61 -4.07 2.15 5.17
C LEU A 61 -5.13 1.27 5.83
N ARG A 62 -5.05 1.10 7.15
CA ARG A 62 -6.09 0.43 7.95
C ARG A 62 -6.75 1.43 8.90
N GLU A 63 -6.43 1.34 10.19
CA GLU A 63 -6.85 2.31 11.18
C GLU A 63 -6.05 3.61 11.08
N ARG A 64 -6.49 4.65 11.77
CA ARG A 64 -5.75 5.92 11.85
C ARG A 64 -4.33 5.66 12.35
N GLY A 65 -3.34 6.07 11.55
CA GLY A 65 -1.91 5.87 11.85
C GLY A 65 -1.39 4.46 11.53
N GLU A 66 -2.21 3.55 11.00
CA GLU A 66 -1.75 2.24 10.53
C GLU A 66 -1.45 2.28 9.03
N VAL A 67 -0.17 2.34 8.70
CA VAL A 67 0.37 2.25 7.34
C VAL A 67 1.12 0.94 7.19
N TYR A 68 0.79 0.18 6.15
CA TYR A 68 1.47 -1.08 5.83
C TYR A 68 2.13 -0.99 4.47
N VAL A 69 3.40 -1.40 4.39
CA VAL A 69 4.18 -1.45 3.15
C VAL A 69 4.58 -2.89 2.87
N GLN A 70 4.36 -3.34 1.64
CA GLN A 70 4.84 -4.62 1.15
C GLN A 70 6.07 -4.43 0.27
N GLY A 71 7.04 -5.31 0.44
CA GLY A 71 8.19 -5.41 -0.45
C GLY A 71 8.61 -6.86 -0.61
N HIS A 72 9.70 -7.08 -1.34
CA HIS A 72 10.19 -8.42 -1.62
C HIS A 72 11.71 -8.48 -1.84
N LEU A 73 12.22 -9.70 -1.87
CA LEU A 73 13.58 -10.06 -2.25
C LEU A 73 13.52 -11.07 -3.40
N GLY A 74 14.41 -10.97 -4.38
CA GLY A 74 14.46 -11.91 -5.51
C GLY A 74 13.30 -11.75 -6.50
N GLY A 75 12.87 -12.83 -7.14
CA GLY A 75 11.76 -12.83 -8.10
C GLY A 75 12.18 -12.70 -9.57
N VAL A 76 13.38 -12.21 -9.87
CA VAL A 76 13.88 -12.16 -11.27
C VAL A 76 14.48 -13.52 -11.62
N GLY A 77 13.79 -14.27 -12.49
CA GLY A 77 14.23 -15.59 -12.94
C GLY A 77 14.12 -16.72 -11.90
N SER A 78 13.51 -16.45 -10.74
CA SER A 78 13.27 -17.39 -9.65
C SER A 78 12.10 -16.91 -8.79
N ASP A 79 11.68 -17.72 -7.81
CA ASP A 79 10.69 -17.29 -6.83
C ASP A 79 11.21 -16.16 -5.93
N ALA A 80 10.29 -15.33 -5.45
CA ALA A 80 10.60 -14.25 -4.52
C ALA A 80 10.35 -14.68 -3.07
N THR A 81 10.76 -13.83 -2.14
CA THR A 81 10.22 -13.80 -0.78
C THR A 81 9.59 -12.43 -0.55
N SER A 82 8.30 -12.40 -0.18
CA SER A 82 7.59 -11.17 0.15
C SER A 82 7.55 -10.94 1.66
N TRP A 83 7.24 -9.73 2.07
CA TRP A 83 7.02 -9.35 3.46
C TRP A 83 6.10 -8.14 3.54
N VAL A 84 5.50 -7.92 4.71
CA VAL A 84 4.76 -6.69 5.04
C VAL A 84 5.30 -6.07 6.31
N GLU A 85 5.56 -4.78 6.27
CA GLU A 85 5.92 -3.96 7.44
C GLU A 85 4.74 -3.05 7.80
N ARG A 86 4.37 -3.01 9.07
CA ARG A 86 3.66 -1.84 9.62
C ARG A 86 4.71 -0.79 9.93
N ILE A 87 4.56 0.41 9.38
CA ILE A 87 5.50 1.50 9.60
C ILE A 87 4.87 2.62 10.41
N ASP A 88 5.71 3.39 11.08
CA ASP A 88 5.31 4.68 11.64
C ASP A 88 5.08 5.68 10.48
N PRO A 89 3.93 6.37 10.42
CA PRO A 89 3.59 7.21 9.28
C PRO A 89 4.44 8.48 9.14
N GLU A 90 5.15 8.91 10.20
CA GLU A 90 5.97 10.12 10.17
C GLU A 90 7.45 9.79 9.94
N SER A 91 8.02 8.94 10.79
CA SER A 91 9.42 8.50 10.70
C SER A 91 9.66 7.42 9.64
N LEU A 92 8.62 6.76 9.15
CA LEU A 92 8.68 5.63 8.20
C LEU A 92 9.40 4.39 8.73
N GLU A 93 9.79 4.38 10.00
CA GLU A 93 10.49 3.26 10.62
C GLU A 93 9.55 2.06 10.80
N PRO A 94 10.04 0.82 10.60
CA PRO A 94 9.24 -0.38 10.82
C PRO A 94 8.86 -0.51 12.30
N LEU A 95 7.57 -0.56 12.58
CA LEU A 95 7.02 -0.86 13.90
C LEU A 95 6.87 -2.37 14.11
N LYS A 96 6.46 -3.10 13.06
CA LYS A 96 6.33 -4.56 13.04
C LYS A 96 6.58 -5.08 11.64
N LYS A 97 7.08 -6.31 11.54
CA LYS A 97 7.31 -7.01 10.26
C LYS A 97 6.69 -8.40 10.30
N SER A 98 6.09 -8.82 9.20
CA SER A 98 5.64 -10.21 9.02
C SER A 98 6.84 -11.16 9.00
N PRO A 99 6.62 -12.47 9.21
CA PRO A 99 7.56 -13.47 8.73
C PRO A 99 7.79 -13.33 7.21
N ALA A 100 8.83 -13.97 6.71
CA ALA A 100 9.01 -14.19 5.28
C ALA A 100 7.79 -14.89 4.69
N LEU A 101 7.18 -14.31 3.66
CA LEU A 101 6.01 -14.85 2.99
C LEU A 101 6.44 -15.53 1.69
N PRO A 102 6.00 -16.77 1.43
CA PRO A 102 6.19 -17.42 0.14
C PRO A 102 5.61 -16.55 -0.97
N ALA A 103 6.34 -16.42 -2.07
CA ALA A 103 5.97 -15.57 -3.19
C ALA A 103 6.45 -16.15 -4.51
N GLY A 104 5.71 -15.92 -5.59
CA GLY A 104 6.11 -16.38 -6.93
C GLY A 104 7.15 -15.46 -7.60
N PRO A 105 7.44 -15.68 -8.90
CA PRO A 105 8.30 -14.85 -9.71
C PRO A 105 7.81 -13.41 -9.77
N PHE A 106 8.71 -12.49 -10.02
CA PHE A 106 8.50 -11.05 -9.89
C PHE A 106 7.22 -10.58 -10.61
N TRP A 107 6.22 -10.28 -9.78
CA TRP A 107 5.04 -9.54 -10.11
C TRP A 107 4.55 -8.87 -8.82
N PRO A 108 4.37 -7.54 -8.80
CA PRO A 108 4.14 -6.78 -7.56
C PRO A 108 2.94 -7.24 -6.71
N GLY A 109 1.99 -7.95 -7.32
CA GLY A 109 0.84 -8.52 -6.61
C GLY A 109 -0.07 -7.45 -6.00
N GLY A 110 -0.46 -7.64 -4.74
CA GLY A 110 -1.33 -6.71 -4.01
C GLY A 110 -1.42 -7.00 -2.52
N VAL A 111 -1.92 -6.02 -1.78
CA VAL A 111 -2.19 -6.12 -0.34
C VAL A 111 -3.59 -5.60 -0.07
N ALA A 112 -4.34 -6.29 0.78
CA ALA A 112 -5.67 -5.86 1.22
C ALA A 112 -5.84 -6.03 2.74
N ALA A 113 -6.32 -4.98 3.41
CA ALA A 113 -6.87 -5.09 4.75
C ALA A 113 -8.33 -5.51 4.67
N HIS A 114 -8.66 -6.67 5.22
CA HIS A 114 -10.02 -7.21 5.22
C HIS A 114 -10.73 -6.92 6.54
N THR A 115 -12.06 -6.76 6.50
CA THR A 115 -12.93 -6.45 7.65
C THR A 115 -12.80 -7.41 8.85
N ASN A 116 -12.34 -8.64 8.63
CA ASN A 116 -12.08 -9.62 9.70
C ASN A 116 -10.77 -9.34 10.48
N GLY A 117 -10.01 -8.31 10.11
CA GLY A 117 -8.76 -7.94 10.77
C GLY A 117 -7.51 -8.58 10.16
N SER A 118 -7.64 -9.43 9.14
CA SER A 118 -6.50 -10.01 8.43
C SER A 118 -5.97 -9.10 7.33
N LEU A 119 -4.68 -9.22 7.05
CA LEU A 119 -4.07 -8.71 5.82
C LEU A 119 -3.92 -9.86 4.84
N TYR A 120 -4.41 -9.68 3.63
CA TYR A 120 -4.20 -10.58 2.50
C TYR A 120 -3.06 -10.02 1.65
N VAL A 121 -2.08 -10.87 1.34
CA VAL A 121 -0.89 -10.49 0.58
C VAL A 121 -0.77 -11.45 -0.58
N THR A 122 -0.68 -10.92 -1.79
CA THR A 122 -0.35 -11.67 -3.00
C THR A 122 0.94 -11.10 -3.58
N PHE A 123 1.82 -11.99 -4.03
CA PHE A 123 3.00 -11.62 -4.80
C PHE A 123 3.37 -12.80 -5.69
N GLY A 124 3.66 -12.52 -6.95
CA GLY A 124 3.95 -13.58 -7.91
C GLY A 124 3.07 -13.53 -9.15
N ARG A 125 3.55 -14.16 -10.22
CA ARG A 125 2.80 -14.37 -11.46
C ARG A 125 2.33 -15.82 -11.58
N TYR A 126 1.22 -16.19 -10.95
CA TYR A 126 0.49 -17.45 -11.17
C TYR A 126 -1.01 -17.27 -10.99
#